data_AF-A0AA97D3R5-F1
#
_entry.id   AF-A0AA97D3R5-F1
#
_cell.length_a   1.000
_cell.length_b   1.000
_cell.length_c   1.000
_cell.angle_alpha   90.00
_cell.angle_beta   90.00
_cell.angle_gamma   90.00
#
_symmetry.space_group_name_H-M   'P 1'
#
loop_
_entity.id
_entity.type
_entity.pdbx_description
1 polymer ?
#
loop_
_entity_poly.entity_id
_entity_poly.type
_entity_poly.pdbx_seq_one_letter_code
_entity_poly.pdbx_strand_id
1 'polypeptide(L)'
;MKKVLTSIGLLAASVFSVHASADTMECYVDTQAYDQYTPNRCFALVYGQTYATAVFRVVGDGSTIDSVIWSNDASSCGTSGTSCSYQIRAFRPSKAEATILYADGRWSKVSATASFEDGR
;
A
#
# COMPACT_ATOMS: atom_id res chain seq x y z
N MET A 1 -32.00 -51.34 -32.79
CA MET A 1 -32.10 -49.86 -32.64
C MET A 1 -32.50 -49.60 -31.19
N LYS A 2 -31.87 -48.80 -30.33
CA LYS A 2 -30.82 -47.76 -30.42
C LYS A 2 -30.06 -47.80 -29.07
N LYS A 3 -28.73 -47.84 -29.11
CA LYS A 3 -27.87 -47.56 -27.95
C LYS A 3 -27.74 -46.04 -27.87
N VAL A 4 -28.07 -45.41 -26.75
CA VAL A 4 -27.69 -44.01 -26.50
C VAL A 4 -27.32 -43.87 -25.02
N LEU A 5 -26.05 -44.14 -24.74
CA LEU A 5 -25.35 -43.58 -23.58
C LEU A 5 -25.12 -42.11 -23.90
N THR A 6 -25.78 -41.21 -23.18
CA THR A 6 -25.52 -39.77 -23.27
C THR A 6 -25.03 -39.32 -21.91
N SER A 7 -23.72 -39.37 -21.75
CA SER A 7 -22.95 -38.71 -20.71
C SER A 7 -23.20 -37.20 -20.80
N ILE A 8 -23.93 -36.63 -19.83
CA ILE A 8 -24.15 -35.19 -19.71
C ILE A 8 -23.92 -34.81 -18.25
N GLY A 9 -23.00 -33.87 -18.04
CA GLY A 9 -22.78 -33.24 -16.74
C GLY A 9 -21.32 -32.94 -16.48
N LEU A 10 -20.62 -32.30 -17.43
CA LEU A 10 -19.36 -31.64 -17.13
C LEU A 10 -19.67 -30.54 -16.11
N LEU A 11 -19.36 -30.80 -14.84
CA LEU A 11 -19.47 -29.82 -13.77
C LEU A 11 -18.65 -28.60 -14.17
N ALA A 12 -19.34 -27.50 -14.44
CA ALA A 12 -18.74 -26.19 -14.63
C ALA A 12 -18.03 -25.81 -13.32
N ALA A 13 -16.75 -26.12 -13.21
CA ALA A 13 -15.87 -25.52 -12.22
C ALA A 13 -15.75 -24.05 -12.60
N SER A 14 -16.64 -23.22 -12.07
CA SER A 14 -16.49 -21.78 -12.03
C SER A 14 -15.23 -21.49 -11.21
N VAL A 15 -14.11 -21.37 -11.89
CA VAL A 15 -12.88 -20.81 -11.36
C VAL A 15 -13.21 -19.38 -10.93
N PHE A 16 -13.47 -19.20 -9.64
CA PHE A 16 -13.46 -17.87 -9.04
C PHE A 16 -12.04 -17.35 -9.22
N SER A 17 -11.86 -16.43 -10.17
CA SER A 17 -10.64 -15.65 -10.29
C SER A 17 -10.55 -14.76 -9.05
N VAL A 18 -9.95 -15.30 -7.98
CA VAL A 18 -9.49 -14.48 -6.85
C VAL A 18 -8.42 -13.57 -7.45
N HIS A 19 -8.78 -12.31 -7.73
CA HIS A 19 -7.79 -11.30 -8.07
C HIS A 19 -6.91 -11.16 -6.84
N ALA A 20 -5.71 -11.74 -6.89
CA ALA A 20 -4.69 -11.49 -5.88
C ALA A 20 -4.23 -10.04 -6.06
N SER A 21 -4.82 -9.11 -5.33
CA SER A 21 -4.25 -7.78 -5.15
C SER A 21 -2.91 -7.96 -4.46
N ALA A 22 -1.83 -7.46 -5.05
CA ALA A 22 -0.55 -7.44 -4.34
C ALA A 22 -0.63 -6.38 -3.23
N ASP A 23 -0.05 -6.68 -2.07
CA ASP A 23 0.11 -5.69 -1.01
C ASP A 23 0.97 -4.53 -1.52
N THR A 24 0.54 -3.31 -1.25
CA THR A 24 1.29 -2.10 -1.62
C THR A 24 1.34 -1.09 -0.49
N MET A 25 2.34 -0.22 -0.54
CA MET A 25 2.33 1.01 0.23
C MET A 25 2.20 2.17 -0.75
N GLU A 26 1.26 3.06 -0.46
CA GLU A 26 1.06 4.28 -1.23
C GLU A 26 1.42 5.49 -0.36
N CYS A 27 1.85 6.57 -1.00
CA CYS A 27 2.12 7.80 -0.28
C CYS A 27 1.76 9.04 -1.08
N TYR A 28 1.67 10.17 -0.38
CA TYR A 28 1.74 11.49 -0.96
C TYR A 28 2.55 12.41 -0.03
N VAL A 29 2.99 13.55 -0.56
CA VAL A 29 3.55 14.64 0.25
C VAL A 29 2.47 15.72 0.30
N ASP A 30 2.03 16.04 1.51
CA ASP A 30 1.00 17.04 1.79
C ASP A 30 1.44 18.40 1.26
N THR A 31 0.66 18.93 0.31
CA THR A 31 0.91 20.22 -0.32
C THR A 31 -0.37 21.07 -0.32
N GLN A 32 -0.25 22.33 -0.76
CA GLN A 32 -1.44 23.16 -0.99
C GLN A 32 -2.26 22.68 -2.22
N ALA A 33 -1.69 21.82 -3.06
CA ALA A 33 -2.38 21.21 -4.19
C ALA A 33 -3.19 19.98 -3.73
N TYR A 34 -3.97 19.41 -4.65
CA TYR A 34 -4.74 18.20 -4.38
C TYR A 34 -3.81 16.98 -4.22
N ASP A 35 -3.79 16.39 -3.02
CA ASP A 35 -2.95 15.24 -2.70
C ASP A 35 -3.50 13.95 -3.31
N GLN A 36 -2.64 13.22 -4.03
CA GLN A 36 -2.96 11.94 -4.65
C GLN A 36 -2.00 10.87 -4.18
N TYR A 37 -2.56 9.79 -3.63
CA TYR A 37 -1.79 8.61 -3.27
C TYR A 37 -1.19 7.97 -4.52
N THR A 38 0.13 7.78 -4.50
CA THR A 38 0.87 7.06 -5.53
C THR A 38 1.58 5.85 -4.94
N PRO A 39 1.53 4.68 -5.60
CA PRO A 39 2.14 3.47 -5.09
C PRO A 39 3.67 3.53 -5.15
N ASN A 40 4.33 3.01 -4.11
CA ASN A 40 5.77 2.81 -3.96
C ASN A 40 6.64 4.09 -3.91
N ARG A 41 6.21 5.19 -4.54
CA ARG A 41 6.95 6.45 -4.54
C ARG A 41 6.01 7.63 -4.69
N CYS A 42 6.24 8.69 -3.92
CA CYS A 42 5.60 9.98 -4.08
C CYS A 42 6.63 11.10 -4.10
N PHE A 43 6.30 12.15 -4.86
CA PHE A 43 7.13 13.32 -5.03
C PHE A 43 6.27 14.57 -5.10
N ALA A 44 6.74 15.66 -4.49
CA ALA A 44 6.14 16.97 -4.64
C ALA A 44 7.20 18.07 -4.73
N LEU A 45 6.77 19.24 -5.24
CA LEU A 45 7.52 20.48 -5.16
C LEU A 45 6.78 21.40 -4.19
N VAL A 46 7.42 21.75 -3.07
CA VAL A 46 6.82 22.54 -1.98
C VAL A 46 7.67 23.80 -1.77
N TYR A 47 7.34 24.85 -2.52
CA TYR A 47 8.16 26.06 -2.59
C TYR A 47 8.42 26.70 -1.23
N GLY A 48 9.71 26.96 -0.96
CA GLY A 48 10.16 27.69 0.23
C GLY A 48 10.04 26.93 1.55
N GLN A 49 9.70 25.63 1.53
CA GLN A 49 9.58 24.81 2.74
C GLN A 49 10.83 23.96 3.00
N THR A 50 11.29 23.95 4.24
CA THR A 50 12.36 23.00 4.67
C THR A 50 11.80 21.63 5.03
N TYR A 51 10.55 21.59 5.50
CA TYR A 51 9.85 20.38 5.92
C TYR A 51 8.46 20.31 5.27
N ALA A 52 8.01 19.10 4.97
CA ALA A 52 6.66 18.81 4.53
C ALA A 52 6.17 17.52 5.20
N THR A 53 4.87 17.34 5.33
CA THR A 53 4.31 16.09 5.86
C THR A 53 4.22 15.08 4.72
N ALA A 54 4.80 13.89 4.90
CA ALA A 54 4.51 12.75 4.05
C ALA A 54 3.45 11.89 4.72
N VAL A 55 2.47 11.43 3.95
CA VAL A 55 1.42 10.54 4.41
C VAL A 55 1.53 9.23 3.64
N PHE A 56 1.64 8.14 4.38
CA PHE A 56 1.75 6.78 3.87
C PHE A 56 0.52 6.00 4.27
N ARG A 57 0.07 5.11 3.39
CA ARG A 57 -0.95 4.11 3.70
C ARG A 57 -0.58 2.73 3.17
N VAL A 58 -1.00 1.72 3.90
CA VAL A 58 -0.94 0.32 3.48
C VAL A 58 -2.23 -0.02 2.73
N VAL A 59 -2.09 -0.64 1.56
CA VAL A 59 -3.19 -1.24 0.80
C VAL A 59 -2.94 -2.74 0.76
N GLY A 60 -3.74 -3.51 1.51
CA GLY A 60 -3.60 -4.96 1.58
C GLY A 60 -4.21 -5.69 0.38
N ASP A 61 -4.09 -7.02 0.39
CA ASP A 61 -4.55 -7.91 -0.68
C ASP A 61 -6.08 -8.08 -0.78
N GLY A 62 -6.84 -7.38 0.06
CA GLY A 62 -8.29 -7.51 0.21
C GLY A 62 -8.71 -8.34 1.43
N SER A 63 -7.77 -9.00 2.10
CA SER A 63 -8.02 -9.71 3.35
C SER A 63 -8.06 -8.77 4.55
N THR A 64 -8.66 -9.24 5.66
CA THR A 64 -8.73 -8.48 6.91
C THR A 64 -7.35 -8.33 7.52
N ILE A 65 -6.86 -7.09 7.57
CA ILE A 65 -5.64 -6.70 8.30
C ILE A 65 -5.96 -6.70 9.79
N ASP A 66 -5.15 -7.44 10.56
CA ASP A 66 -5.19 -7.43 12.03
C ASP A 66 -4.41 -6.24 12.58
N SER A 67 -3.17 -6.05 12.12
CA SER A 67 -2.32 -4.94 12.58
C SER A 67 -1.23 -4.58 11.57
N VAL A 68 -0.71 -3.36 11.69
CA VAL A 68 0.41 -2.86 10.88
C VAL A 68 1.53 -2.39 11.79
N ILE A 69 2.73 -2.92 11.56
CA ILE A 69 3.95 -2.54 12.29
C ILE A 69 4.80 -1.67 11.38
N TRP A 70 4.90 -0.38 11.70
CA TRP A 70 5.68 0.59 10.95
C TRP A 70 7.16 0.56 11.36
N SER A 71 8.05 0.73 10.38
CA SER A 71 9.50 0.66 10.58
C SER A 71 10.27 1.62 9.66
N ASN A 72 11.59 1.62 9.79
CA ASN A 72 12.50 2.55 9.09
C ASN A 72 12.16 4.01 9.45
N ASP A 73 12.09 4.94 8.49
CA ASP A 73 11.75 6.34 8.79
C ASP A 73 10.34 6.51 9.38
N ALA A 74 9.45 5.53 9.14
CA ALA A 74 8.09 5.50 9.70
C ALA A 74 8.01 4.87 11.11
N SER A 75 9.14 4.52 11.73
CA SER A 75 9.19 3.85 13.04
C SER A 75 8.48 4.61 14.16
N SER A 76 8.36 5.93 14.06
CA SER A 76 7.62 6.77 15.01
C SER A 76 6.12 6.47 15.07
N CYS A 77 5.55 5.84 14.03
CA CYS A 77 4.15 5.41 14.00
C CYS A 77 3.89 4.09 14.75
N GLY A 78 4.95 3.36 15.15
CA GLY A 78 4.86 2.14 15.94
C GLY A 78 3.92 1.08 15.35
N THR A 79 3.15 0.42 16.21
CA THR A 79 2.06 -0.48 15.79
C THR A 79 0.76 0.32 15.81
N SER A 80 0.25 0.69 14.65
CA SER A 80 -0.92 1.57 14.52
C SER A 80 -1.76 1.19 13.30
N GLY A 81 -2.69 2.07 12.91
CA GLY A 81 -3.59 1.83 11.77
C GLY A 81 -2.85 1.68 10.44
N THR A 82 -3.62 1.50 9.37
CA THR A 82 -3.11 1.34 8.00
C THR A 82 -2.58 2.63 7.38
N SER A 83 -2.36 3.68 8.16
CA SER A 83 -1.80 4.95 7.71
C SER A 83 -0.83 5.52 8.74
N CYS A 84 0.23 6.16 8.25
CA CYS A 84 1.27 6.78 9.04
C CYS A 84 1.69 8.08 8.36
N SER A 85 1.81 9.15 9.14
CA SER A 85 2.23 10.45 8.63
C SER A 85 3.33 11.03 9.50
N TYR A 86 4.37 11.58 8.88
CA TYR A 86 5.47 12.22 9.58
C TYR A 86 6.15 13.28 8.71
N GLN A 87 6.93 14.16 9.34
CA GLN A 87 7.65 15.21 8.62
C GLN A 87 8.88 14.66 7.92
N ILE A 88 9.03 15.01 6.64
CA ILE A 88 10.22 14.75 5.83
C ILE A 88 10.93 16.08 5.52
N ARG A 89 12.20 16.02 5.12
CA ARG A 89 13.03 17.19 4.82
C ARG A 89 13.27 17.32 3.32
N ALA A 90 13.31 18.56 2.82
CA ALA A 90 13.58 18.85 1.41
C ALA A 90 14.90 18.20 0.94
N PHE A 91 14.91 17.70 -0.30
CA PHE A 91 16.04 17.03 -0.95
C PHE A 91 16.57 15.79 -0.22
N ARG A 92 15.74 15.18 0.64
CA ARG A 92 16.08 13.92 1.31
C ARG A 92 14.99 12.89 1.04
N PRO A 93 15.30 11.76 0.38
CA PRO A 93 14.35 10.67 0.28
C PRO A 93 14.10 10.12 1.68
N SER A 94 12.84 9.88 1.99
CA SER A 94 12.43 9.19 3.20
C SER A 94 11.71 7.90 2.84
N LYS A 95 12.18 6.79 3.41
CA LYS A 95 11.66 5.45 3.14
C LYS A 95 10.85 4.95 4.33
N ALA A 96 9.54 4.84 4.12
CA ALA A 96 8.64 4.16 5.04
C ALA A 96 8.59 2.66 4.72
N GLU A 97 8.55 1.85 5.77
CA GLU A 97 8.34 0.41 5.68
C GLU A 97 7.23 0.00 6.65
N ALA A 98 6.50 -1.04 6.28
CA ALA A 98 5.49 -1.63 7.16
C ALA A 98 5.43 -3.14 6.98
N THR A 99 5.24 -3.85 8.09
CA THR A 99 4.84 -5.26 8.11
C THR A 99 3.35 -5.34 8.38
N ILE A 100 2.60 -5.92 7.44
CA ILE A 100 1.16 -6.15 7.53
C ILE A 100 0.97 -7.53 8.19
N LEU A 101 0.19 -7.59 9.25
CA LEU A 101 -0.24 -8.83 9.87
C LEU A 101 -1.72 -9.04 9.55
N TYR A 102 -2.04 -10.15 8.91
CA TYR A 102 -3.41 -10.52 8.56
C TYR A 102 -4.06 -11.37 9.64
N ALA A 103 -5.39 -11.29 9.75
CA ALA A 103 -6.16 -12.05 10.74
C ALA A 103 -6.06 -13.58 10.54
N ASP A 104 -5.68 -14.03 9.34
CA ASP A 104 -5.45 -15.44 9.02
C ASP A 104 -4.02 -15.93 9.37
N GLY A 105 -3.20 -15.07 9.97
CA GLY A 105 -1.82 -15.35 10.36
C GLY A 105 -0.78 -15.18 9.25
N ARG A 106 -1.18 -14.80 8.02
CA ARG A 106 -0.23 -14.38 6.98
C ARG A 106 0.37 -13.02 7.34
N TRP A 107 1.53 -12.75 6.76
CA TRP A 107 2.16 -11.44 6.85
C TRP A 107 2.77 -11.04 5.52
N SER A 108 2.94 -9.73 5.35
CA SER A 108 3.56 -9.15 4.18
C SER A 108 4.38 -7.91 4.54
N LYS A 109 5.33 -7.55 3.68
CA LYS A 109 6.17 -6.37 3.83
C LYS A 109 6.02 -5.47 2.64
N VAL A 110 5.75 -4.20 2.92
CA VAL A 110 5.57 -3.15 1.92
C VAL A 110 6.43 -1.95 2.27
N SER A 111 6.78 -1.16 1.26
CA SER A 111 7.55 0.06 1.46
C SER A 111 7.23 1.09 0.39
N ALA A 112 7.31 2.37 0.74
CA ALA A 112 7.26 3.46 -0.21
C ALA A 112 8.27 4.54 0.16
N THR A 113 8.70 5.31 -0.83
CA THR A 113 9.64 6.41 -0.65
C THR A 113 8.98 7.74 -0.98
N ALA A 114 8.94 8.65 0.00
CA ALA A 114 8.53 10.03 -0.20
C ALA A 114 9.74 10.94 -0.37
N SER A 115 9.61 11.97 -1.20
CA SER A 115 10.63 13.00 -1.35
C SER A 115 9.99 14.30 -1.81
N PHE A 116 10.58 15.44 -1.48
CA PHE A 116 10.14 16.72 -2.04
C PHE A 116 11.31 17.68 -2.21
N GLU A 117 11.09 18.67 -3.07
CA GLU A 117 12.03 19.77 -3.33
C GLU A 117 11.37 21.11 -3.00
N ASP A 118 12.17 22.15 -2.80
CA ASP A 118 11.67 23.46 -2.35
C ASP A 118 11.84 24.61 -3.36
N GLY A 119 12.28 24.28 -4.58
CA GLY A 119 12.42 25.22 -5.69
C GLY A 119 13.65 26.14 -5.64
N ARG A 120 14.63 25.86 -4.77
CA ARG A 120 15.94 26.54 -4.74
C ARG A 120 16.97 25.94 -5.69
#